data_AF-A0A3D5CGR9-F1
#
_entry.id   AF-A0A3D5CGR9-F1
#
_cell.length_a   1.000
_cell.length_b   1.000
_cell.length_c   1.000
_cell.angle_alpha   90.00
_cell.angle_beta   90.00
_cell.angle_gamma   90.00
#
_symmetry.space_group_name_H-M   'P 1'
#
loop_
_entity.id
_entity.type
_entity.pdbx_description
1 polymer ?
#
loop_
_entity_poly.entity_id
_entity_poly.type
_entity_poly.pdbx_seq_one_letter_code
_entity_poly.pdbx_strand_id
1 'polypeptide(L)' 'VRADEVEAHFRTRVRSVIRMPYDSHIASGAAIGFHEIHPATREAARQLAAAVVESLRVPATV' A
#
# COMPACT_ATOMS: atom_id res chain seq x y z
N VAL A 1 -9.12 16.14 5.64
CA VAL A 1 -8.16 15.36 6.45
C VAL A 1 -6.78 15.53 5.86
N ARG A 2 -5.77 15.85 6.67
CA ARG A 2 -4.39 16.03 6.18
C ARG A 2 -3.74 14.65 6.07
N ALA A 3 -3.26 14.30 4.88
CA ALA A 3 -2.75 12.95 4.61
C ALA A 3 -1.54 12.59 5.49
N ASP A 4 -0.73 13.59 5.85
CA ASP A 4 0.47 13.38 6.66
C ASP A 4 0.13 13.03 8.12
N GLU A 5 -0.97 13.56 8.65
CA GLU A 5 -1.46 13.23 9.99
C GLU A 5 -1.97 11.77 10.05
N VAL A 6 -2.65 11.33 8.98
CA VAL A 6 -3.12 9.95 8.84
C VAL A 6 -1.94 8.99 8.76
N GLU A 7 -0.93 9.33 7.96
CA GLU A 7 0.28 8.53 7.82
C GLU A 7 1.05 8.42 9.16
N ALA A 8 1.21 9.53 9.88
CA ALA A 8 1.85 9.54 11.19
C ALA A 8 1.08 8.67 12.21
N HIS A 9 -0.25 8.72 12.19
CA HIS A 9 -1.08 7.89 13.06
C HIS A 9 -0.83 6.39 12.82
N PHE A 10 -0.83 5.95 11.56
CA PHE A 10 -0.63 4.54 11.24
C PHE A 10 0.79 4.05 11.52
N ARG A 11 1.82 4.87 11.30
CA ARG A 11 3.22 4.50 11.59
C ARG A 11 3.46 4.08 13.04
N THR A 12 2.65 4.54 13.99
CA THR A 12 2.77 4.12 15.40
C THR A 12 2.29 2.69 15.67
N ARG A 13 1.56 2.07 14.73
CA ARG A 13 0.86 0.78 14.91
C ARG A 13 1.23 -0.28 13.89
N VAL A 14 1.73 0.13 12.72
CA VAL A 14 2.10 -0.80 11.65
C VAL A 14 3.56 -0.62 11.27
N ARG A 15 4.17 -1.71 10.78
CA ARG A 15 5.58 -1.74 10.38
C ARG A 15 5.88 -0.85 9.17
N SER A 16 4.93 -0.69 8.26
CA SER A 16 5.08 0.10 7.04
C SER A 16 3.74 0.73 6.63
N VAL A 17 3.80 1.96 6.12
CA VAL A 17 2.66 2.70 5.57
C VAL A 17 3.04 3.16 4.18
N ILE A 18 2.22 2.84 3.19
CA ILE A 18 2.48 3.16 1.78
C ILE A 18 1.27 3.92 1.24
N ARG A 19 1.54 5.07 0.63
CA ARG A 19 0.51 5.96 0.10
C ARG A 19 0.12 5.52 -1.31
N MET A 20 -1.15 5.18 -1.49
CA MET A 20 -1.69 4.87 -2.80
C MET A 20 -2.08 6.16 -3.54
N PRO A 21 -1.61 6.40 -4.77
CA PRO A 21 -2.12 7.49 -5.58
C PRO A 21 -3.59 7.23 -5.96
N TYR A 22 -4.30 8.30 -6.31
CA TYR A 22 -5.64 8.15 -6.85
C TYR A 22 -5.59 7.44 -8.21
N ASP A 23 -6.51 6.50 -8.39
CA ASP A 23 -6.66 5.71 -9.60
C ASP A 23 -8.14 5.52 -9.91
N SER A 24 -8.57 5.91 -11.11
CA SER A 24 -9.96 5.83 -11.53
C SER A 24 -10.46 4.40 -11.64
N HIS A 25 -9.57 3.44 -11.98
CA HIS A 25 -9.95 2.03 -12.05
C HIS A 25 -10.24 1.49 -10.65
N ILE A 26 -9.42 1.84 -9.66
CA ILE A 26 -9.66 1.45 -8.25
C ILE A 26 -10.91 2.15 -7.70
N ALA A 27 -11.11 3.42 -8.01
CA ALA A 27 -12.24 4.20 -7.52
C ALA A 27 -13.61 3.65 -7.96
N SER A 28 -13.66 2.87 -9.04
CA SER A 28 -14.88 2.20 -9.51
C SER A 28 -15.43 1.17 -8.52
N GLY A 29 -14.58 0.59 -7.66
CA GLY A 29 -14.94 -0.48 -6.74
C GLY A 29 -15.27 -1.83 -7.40
N ALA A 30 -15.07 -1.94 -8.73
CA ALA A 30 -15.26 -3.18 -9.47
C ALA A 30 -13.98 -4.02 -9.50
N ALA A 31 -14.06 -5.21 -10.11
CA ALA A 31 -12.87 -5.99 -10.42
C ALA A 31 -11.94 -5.19 -11.35
N ILE A 32 -10.66 -5.19 -11.05
CA ILE A 32 -9.63 -4.46 -11.80
C ILE A 32 -8.59 -5.44 -12.36
N GLY A 33 -8.15 -5.22 -13.60
CA GLY A 33 -6.94 -5.83 -14.12
C GLY A 33 -5.71 -5.11 -13.55
N PHE A 34 -4.75 -5.85 -12.99
CA PHE A 34 -3.54 -5.25 -12.43
C PHE A 34 -2.72 -4.44 -13.45
N HIS A 35 -2.81 -4.78 -14.73
CA HIS A 35 -2.13 -4.05 -15.80
C HIS A 35 -2.89 -2.81 -16.28
N GLU A 36 -4.16 -2.66 -15.90
CA GLU A 36 -5.05 -1.58 -16.34
C GLU A 36 -4.94 -0.35 -15.44
N ILE A 37 -4.61 -0.54 -14.15
CA ILE A 37 -4.37 0.59 -13.22
C ILE A 37 -3.12 1.38 -13.61
N HIS A 38 -3.04 2.65 -13.19
CA HIS A 38 -1.92 3.53 -13.53
C HIS A 38 -0.56 2.95 -13.09
N PRO A 39 0.53 3.24 -13.84
CA PRO A 39 1.87 2.76 -13.49
C PRO A 39 2.32 3.12 -12.07
N ALA A 40 2.00 4.32 -11.60
CA ALA A 40 2.33 4.77 -10.25
C ALA A 40 1.58 3.96 -9.17
N THR A 41 0.31 3.63 -9.42
CA THR A 41 -0.51 2.77 -8.56
C THR A 41 0.06 1.35 -8.49
N ARG A 42 0.48 0.80 -9.63
CA ARG A 42 1.15 -0.52 -9.67
C ARG A 42 2.43 -0.51 -8.85
N GLU A 43 3.21 0.55 -8.95
CA GLU A 43 4.46 0.67 -8.20
C GLU A 43 4.22 0.75 -6.70
N ALA A 44 3.27 1.58 -6.25
CA ALA A 44 2.86 1.62 -4.84
C ALA A 44 2.35 0.25 -4.35
N ALA A 45 1.56 -0.47 -5.17
CA ALA A 45 1.09 -1.81 -4.85
C ALA A 45 2.24 -2.83 -4.75
N ARG A 46 3.27 -2.73 -5.61
CA ARG A 46 4.47 -3.58 -5.53
C ARG A 46 5.29 -3.30 -4.28
N GLN A 47 5.46 -2.03 -3.91
CA GLN A 47 6.13 -1.66 -2.66
C GLN A 47 5.40 -2.23 -1.44
N LEU A 48 4.06 -2.24 -1.49
CA LEU A 48 3.24 -2.85 -0.44
C LEU A 48 3.46 -4.35 -0.36
N ALA A 49 3.41 -5.04 -1.51
CA ALA A 49 3.69 -6.48 -1.56
C ALA A 49 5.10 -6.80 -1.06
N ALA A 50 6.11 -6.01 -1.44
CA ALA A 50 7.47 -6.19 -0.97
C ALA A 50 7.59 -6.02 0.54
N ALA A 51 6.96 -5.00 1.13
CA ALA A 51 6.96 -4.79 2.58
C ALA A 51 6.31 -5.96 3.34
N VAL A 52 5.23 -6.54 2.79
CA VAL A 52 4.59 -7.73 3.35
C VAL A 52 5.51 -8.94 3.26
N VAL A 53 6.09 -9.23 2.09
CA VAL A 53 6.97 -10.38 1.90
C VAL A 53 8.21 -10.28 2.78
N GLU A 54 8.82 -9.11 2.90
CA GLU A 54 9.96 -8.89 3.80
C GLU A 54 9.57 -9.15 5.26
N SER A 55 8.35 -8.77 5.65
CA SER A 55 7.86 -9.02 7.01
C SER A 55 7.70 -10.50 7.35
N LEU A 56 7.42 -11.35 6.35
CA LEU A 56 7.30 -12.80 6.52
C LEU A 56 8.68 -13.50 6.60
N ARG A 57 9.72 -12.89 6.02
CA ARG A 57 11.08 -13.43 6.01
C ARG A 57 11.81 -13.23 7.33
N VAL A 58 11.45 -12.19 8.08
CA VAL A 58 11.91 -12.00 9.47
C VAL A 58 11.04 -12.92 10.34
N PRO A 59 11.55 -14.06 10.86
CA PRO A 59 10.77 -14.87 11.78
C PRO A 59 10.35 -13.98 12.94
N ALA A 60 9.05 -13.94 13.22
CA ALA A 60 8.53 -13.26 14.40
C ALA A 60 9.28 -13.84 15.60
N THR A 61 10.21 -13.07 16.15
CA THR A 61 10.87 -13.43 17.41
C THR A 61 9.82 -13.16 18.47
N VAL A 62 9.07 -14.22 18.79
CA VAL A 62 8.14 -14.29 19.92
C VAL A 62 8.94 -14.63 21.16
#